data_AF-A0A1H3ZLZ7-F1
#
_entry.id   AF-A0A1H3ZLZ7-F1
#
_cell.length_a   1.000
_cell.length_b   1.000
_cell.length_c   1.000
_cell.angle_alpha   90.00
_cell.angle_beta   90.00
_cell.angle_gamma   90.00
#
_symmetry.space_group_name_H-M   'P 1'
#
loop_
_entity.id
_entity.type
_entity.pdbx_description
1 polymer ?
#
loop_
_entity_poly.entity_id
_entity_poly.type
_entity_poly.pdbx_seq_one_letter_code
_entity_poly.pdbx_strand_id
1 'polypeptide(L)'
;MIMDEKWMLELLDGTLKNQQQQQKNFEQLLVQAISHKIETDFAGLCQLLYRIDVDEYKLKTALQSSDEPPAEIIARLLLERQKQKLALRASFKMDVPKDTSEEELW
;
A
#
# COMPACT_ATOMS: atom_id res chain seq x y z
N MET A 1 38.23 10.90 -5.04
CA MET A 1 37.30 10.84 -3.91
C MET A 1 37.05 9.36 -3.64
N ILE A 2 37.68 8.81 -2.60
CA ILE A 2 37.53 7.38 -2.27
C ILE A 2 36.25 7.29 -1.42
N MET A 3 35.22 6.65 -1.95
CA MET A 3 34.04 6.29 -1.17
C MET A 3 34.48 5.14 -0.25
N ASP A 4 34.72 5.42 1.02
CA ASP A 4 35.01 4.39 2.00
C ASP A 4 33.73 3.68 2.45
N GLU A 5 33.89 2.51 3.08
CA GLU A 5 32.78 1.69 3.58
C GLU A 5 31.88 2.47 4.54
N LYS A 6 32.48 3.32 5.38
CA LYS A 6 31.77 4.15 6.34
C LYS A 6 30.82 5.14 5.65
N TRP A 7 31.28 5.83 4.61
CA TRP A 7 30.47 6.76 3.84
C TRP A 7 29.31 6.07 3.11
N MET A 8 29.55 4.87 2.57
CA MET A 8 28.50 4.05 1.94
C MET A 8 27.41 3.65 2.94
N LEU A 9 27.80 3.24 4.16
CA LEU A 9 26.85 2.90 5.22
C LEU A 9 26.03 4.12 5.67
N GLU A 10 26.68 5.28 5.86
CA GLU A 10 25.97 6.51 6.21
C GLU A 10 24.98 6.96 5.12
N LEU A 11 25.36 6.82 3.84
CA LEU A 11 24.47 7.11 2.71
C LEU A 11 23.28 6.16 2.64
N LEU A 12 23.51 4.86 2.85
CA LEU A 12 22.45 3.84 2.87
C LEU A 12 21.48 4.09 4.03
N ASP A 13 22.00 4.36 5.22
CA ASP A 13 21.18 4.69 6.40
C ASP A 13 20.33 5.95 6.16
N GLY A 14 20.90 7.00 5.57
CA GLY A 14 20.17 8.21 5.22
C GLY A 14 19.06 7.92 4.20
N THR A 15 19.34 7.09 3.19
CA THR A 15 18.37 6.72 2.16
C THR A 15 17.23 5.89 2.74
N LEU A 16 17.53 4.90 3.58
CA LEU A 16 16.52 4.07 4.25
C LEU A 16 15.63 4.90 5.18
N LYS A 17 16.22 5.79 6.00
CA LYS A 17 15.46 6.71 6.87
C LYS A 17 14.53 7.60 6.07
N ASN A 18 15.01 8.16 4.95
CA ASN A 18 14.19 9.01 4.08
C ASN A 18 13.02 8.22 3.48
N GLN A 19 13.24 7.00 3.01
CA GLN A 19 12.17 6.14 2.48
C GLN A 19 11.12 5.81 3.56
N GLN A 20 11.56 5.44 4.76
CA GLN A 20 10.66 5.17 5.88
C GLN A 20 9.84 6.40 6.28
N GLN A 21 10.47 7.58 6.31
CA GLN A 21 9.78 8.83 6.63
C GLN A 21 8.75 9.19 5.57
N GLN A 22 9.10 9.05 4.28
CA GLN A 22 8.16 9.25 3.17
C GLN A 22 6.97 8.31 3.27
N GLN A 23 7.22 7.03 3.58
CA GLN A 23 6.16 6.04 3.78
C GLN A 23 5.24 6.45 4.94
N LYS A 24 5.80 6.83 6.09
CA LYS A 24 5.00 7.32 7.23
C LYS A 24 4.19 8.56 6.90
N ASN A 25 4.77 9.52 6.20
CA ASN A 25 4.06 10.73 5.79
C ASN A 25 2.89 10.40 4.86
N PHE A 26 3.09 9.47 3.92
CA PHE A 26 2.03 9.01 3.04
C PHE A 26 0.92 8.27 3.79
N GLU A 27 1.29 7.38 4.72
CA GLU A 27 0.36 6.71 5.63
C GLU A 27 -0.51 7.71 6.40
N GLN A 28 0.11 8.76 6.97
CA GLN A 28 -0.62 9.80 7.70
C GLN A 28 -1.58 10.60 6.82
N LEU A 29 -1.16 10.98 5.61
CA LEU A 29 -2.02 11.67 4.65
C LEU A 29 -3.22 10.80 4.26
N LEU A 30 -2.99 9.50 4.08
CA LEU A 30 -4.04 8.55 3.76
C LEU A 30 -5.05 8.43 4.90
N VAL A 31 -4.57 8.32 6.14
CA VAL A 31 -5.42 8.29 7.34
C VAL A 31 -6.27 9.56 7.41
N GLN A 32 -5.68 10.75 7.23
CA GLN A 32 -6.42 12.01 7.24
C GLN A 32 -7.51 12.06 6.17
N ALA A 33 -7.20 11.65 4.95
CA ALA A 33 -8.17 11.60 3.85
C ALA A 33 -9.32 10.63 4.15
N ILE A 34 -9.02 9.47 4.72
CA ILE A 34 -10.03 8.48 5.11
C ILE A 34 -10.88 9.01 6.27
N SER A 35 -10.28 9.57 7.31
CA SER A 35 -11.03 10.19 8.42
C SER A 35 -12.02 11.22 7.92
N HIS A 36 -11.57 12.13 7.04
CA HIS A 36 -12.44 13.12 6.43
C HIS A 36 -13.57 12.47 5.62
N LYS A 37 -13.30 11.38 4.90
CA LYS A 37 -14.31 10.64 4.15
C LYS A 37 -15.29 9.88 5.03
N ILE A 38 -14.86 9.33 6.17
CA ILE A 38 -15.76 8.71 7.15
C ILE A 38 -16.77 9.74 7.67
N GLU A 39 -16.30 10.94 7.99
CA GLU A 39 -17.13 12.01 8.54
C GLU A 39 -18.09 12.63 7.51
N THR A 40 -17.64 12.75 6.25
CA THR A 40 -18.41 13.45 5.21
C THR A 40 -19.25 12.55 4.31
N ASP A 41 -18.79 11.32 4.03
CA ASP A 41 -19.38 10.44 3.01
C ASP A 41 -18.92 8.98 3.21
N PHE A 42 -19.41 8.35 4.29
CA PHE A 42 -19.08 6.97 4.61
C PHE A 42 -19.56 5.98 3.54
N ALA A 43 -20.73 6.21 2.94
CA ALA A 43 -21.26 5.35 1.90
C ALA A 43 -20.36 5.33 0.65
N GLY A 44 -19.90 6.50 0.21
CA GLY A 44 -18.94 6.60 -0.89
C GLY A 44 -17.60 5.96 -0.56
N LEU A 45 -17.14 6.04 0.69
CA LEU A 45 -15.96 5.32 1.16
C LEU A 45 -16.15 3.79 1.04
N CYS A 46 -17.26 3.23 1.51
CA CYS A 46 -17.53 1.79 1.37
C CYS A 46 -17.56 1.35 -0.09
N GLN A 47 -18.20 2.11 -0.98
CA GLN A 47 -18.22 1.83 -2.42
C GLN A 47 -16.82 1.85 -3.02
N LEU A 48 -15.97 2.80 -2.61
CA LEU A 48 -14.58 2.87 -3.06
C LEU A 48 -13.79 1.64 -2.60
N LEU A 49 -13.90 1.26 -1.33
CA LEU A 49 -13.21 0.11 -0.74
C LEU A 49 -13.59 -1.20 -1.44
N TYR A 50 -14.86 -1.37 -1.78
CA TYR A 50 -15.32 -2.51 -2.56
C TYR A 50 -14.65 -2.60 -3.94
N ARG A 51 -14.52 -1.47 -4.65
CA ARG A 51 -13.93 -1.42 -6.01
C ARG A 51 -12.45 -1.79 -6.06
N ILE A 52 -11.73 -1.59 -4.97
CA ILE A 52 -10.30 -1.92 -4.86
C ILE A 52 -10.07 -3.29 -4.23
N ASP A 53 -11.14 -4.08 -4.06
CA ASP A 53 -11.11 -5.44 -3.54
C ASP A 53 -10.68 -5.50 -2.05
N VAL A 54 -11.27 -4.61 -1.25
CA VAL A 54 -11.28 -4.71 0.22
C VAL A 54 -12.61 -5.35 0.63
N ASP A 55 -12.51 -6.52 1.24
CA ASP A 55 -13.66 -7.31 1.69
C ASP A 55 -14.40 -6.63 2.86
N GLU A 56 -15.72 -6.43 2.70
CA GLU A 56 -16.57 -5.74 3.68
C GLU A 56 -16.67 -6.49 5.02
N TYR A 57 -16.66 -7.83 4.98
CA TYR A 57 -16.68 -8.66 6.18
C TYR A 57 -15.35 -8.54 6.94
N LYS A 58 -14.21 -8.57 6.23
CA LYS A 58 -12.89 -8.32 6.84
C LYS A 58 -12.79 -6.93 7.43
N LEU A 59 -13.31 -5.92 6.72
CA LEU A 59 -13.35 -4.55 7.21
C LEU A 59 -14.19 -4.44 8.48
N LYS A 60 -15.43 -4.95 8.48
CA LYS A 60 -16.30 -4.95 9.67
C LYS A 60 -15.66 -5.67 10.84
N THR A 61 -15.06 -6.83 10.59
CA THR A 61 -14.36 -7.61 11.62
C THR A 61 -13.22 -6.79 12.21
N ALA A 62 -12.37 -6.19 11.37
CA ALA A 62 -11.24 -5.38 11.81
C ALA A 62 -11.66 -4.15 12.62
N LEU A 63 -12.75 -3.49 12.21
CA LEU A 63 -13.32 -2.34 12.92
C LEU A 63 -13.97 -2.73 14.27
N GLN A 64 -14.52 -3.93 14.39
CA GLN A 64 -15.15 -4.41 15.62
C GLN A 64 -14.14 -5.03 16.60
N SER A 65 -13.02 -5.53 16.11
CA SER A 65 -12.01 -6.23 16.91
C SER A 65 -10.89 -5.34 17.44
N SER A 66 -10.87 -4.06 17.08
CA SER A 66 -9.79 -3.13 17.44
C SER A 66 -10.34 -1.84 18.03
N ASP A 67 -9.66 -1.33 19.06
CA ASP A 67 -9.89 -0.01 19.64
C ASP A 67 -9.17 1.11 18.85
N GLU A 68 -8.46 0.76 17.78
CA GLU A 68 -7.77 1.72 16.92
C GLU A 68 -8.77 2.59 16.12
N PRO A 69 -8.39 3.82 15.74
CA PRO A 69 -9.22 4.67 14.89
C PRO A 69 -9.58 3.94 13.57
N PRO A 70 -10.86 3.93 13.16
CA PRO A 70 -11.30 3.28 11.93
C PRO A 70 -10.50 3.68 10.68
N ALA A 71 -10.09 4.94 10.60
CA ALA A 71 -9.29 5.45 9.48
C ALA A 71 -7.90 4.81 9.39
N GLU A 72 -7.27 4.50 10.53
CA GLU A 72 -5.96 3.83 10.57
C GLU A 72 -6.07 2.38 10.11
N ILE A 73 -7.13 1.69 10.55
CA ILE A 73 -7.43 0.31 10.12
C ILE A 73 -7.65 0.26 8.62
N ILE A 74 -8.48 1.16 8.07
CA ILE A 74 -8.77 1.22 6.64
C ILE A 74 -7.51 1.58 5.84
N ALA A 75 -6.71 2.55 6.29
CA ALA A 75 -5.48 2.94 5.61
C ALA A 75 -4.50 1.76 5.51
N ARG A 76 -4.36 1.00 6.59
CA ARG A 76 -3.51 -0.21 6.65
C ARG A 76 -3.98 -1.28 5.66
N LEU A 77 -5.27 -1.59 5.66
CA LEU A 77 -5.87 -2.56 4.73
C LEU A 77 -5.67 -2.13 3.27
N LEU A 78 -5.79 -0.82 2.99
CA LEU A 78 -5.55 -0.27 1.65
C LEU A 78 -4.12 -0.52 1.17
N LEU A 79 -3.15 -0.19 2.02
CA LEU A 79 -1.73 -0.31 1.71
C LEU A 79 -1.33 -1.76 1.52
N GLU A 80 -1.84 -2.65 2.36
CA GLU A 80 -1.64 -4.09 2.23
C GLU A 80 -2.18 -4.59 0.88
N ARG A 81 -3.38 -4.18 0.49
CA ARG A 81 -3.96 -4.54 -0.81
C ARG A 81 -3.11 -4.04 -1.98
N GLN A 82 -2.57 -2.81 -1.91
CA GLN A 82 -1.67 -2.30 -2.96
C GLN A 82 -0.36 -3.09 -3.02
N LYS A 83 0.23 -3.45 -1.88
CA LYS A 83 1.42 -4.31 -1.83
C LYS A 83 1.17 -5.67 -2.47
N GLN A 84 0.04 -6.30 -2.17
CA GLN A 84 -0.36 -7.56 -2.81
C GLN A 84 -0.51 -7.44 -4.32
N LYS A 85 -1.13 -6.35 -4.81
CA LYS A 85 -1.24 -6.10 -6.27
C LYS A 85 0.11 -5.91 -6.94
N LEU A 86 1.03 -5.21 -6.29
CA LEU A 86 2.40 -5.03 -6.81
C LEU A 86 3.15 -6.37 -6.84
N ALA A 87 3.03 -7.17 -5.79
CA ALA A 87 3.63 -8.51 -5.72
C ALA A 87 3.09 -9.42 -6.84
N LEU A 88 1.76 -9.47 -7.02
CA LEU A 88 1.12 -10.23 -8.10
C LEU A 88 1.61 -9.78 -9.48
N ARG A 89 1.67 -8.46 -9.74
CA ARG A 89 2.19 -7.93 -11.01
C ARG A 89 3.66 -8.28 -11.22
N ALA A 90 4.46 -8.31 -10.16
CA ALA A 90 5.86 -8.70 -10.25
C ALA A 90 5.99 -10.19 -10.61
N SER A 91 5.22 -11.08 -9.98
CA SER A 91 5.23 -12.52 -10.34
C SER A 91 4.82 -12.77 -11.78
N PHE A 92 3.72 -12.16 -12.26
CA PHE A 92 3.28 -12.36 -13.64
C PHE A 92 4.29 -11.84 -14.68
N LYS A 93 5.04 -10.77 -14.39
CA LYS A 93 6.09 -10.28 -15.28
C LYS A 93 7.30 -11.21 -15.36
N MET A 94 7.53 -12.04 -14.34
CA MET A 94 8.63 -13.00 -14.34
C MET A 94 8.25 -14.30 -15.08
N ASP A 95 6.97 -14.65 -15.14
CA ASP A 95 6.48 -15.89 -15.73
C ASP A 95 6.17 -15.81 -17.23
N VAL A 96 6.20 -14.64 -17.87
CA VAL A 96 6.06 -14.51 -19.33
C VAL A 96 7.39 -14.92 -19.98
N PRO A 97 7.47 -16.08 -20.67
CA PRO A 97 8.65 -16.45 -21.43
C PRO A 97 8.88 -15.42 -22.53
N LYS A 98 10.13 -15.05 -22.79
CA LYS A 98 10.51 -14.02 -23.78
C LYS A 98 10.13 -14.36 -25.24
N ASP A 99 9.49 -15.51 -25.46
CA ASP A 99 9.17 -16.07 -26.77
C ASP A 99 7.65 -16.23 -27.02
N THR A 100 6.80 -15.78 -26.10
CA THR A 100 5.35 -15.73 -26.38
C THR A 100 5.05 -14.50 -27.24
N SER A 101 4.74 -14.74 -28.51
CA SER A 101 4.16 -13.76 -29.44
C SER A 101 2.89 -13.15 -28.83
N GLU A 102 2.76 -11.81 -28.90
CA GLU A 102 1.61 -11.04 -28.39
C GLU A 102 0.25 -11.47 -28.99
N GLU A 103 0.26 -12.26 -30.07
CA GLU A 103 -0.92 -12.79 -30.76
C GLU A 103 -1.65 -13.89 -29.98
N GLU A 104 -0.99 -14.59 -29.05
CA GLU A 104 -1.59 -15.72 -28.32
C GLU A 104 -2.25 -15.33 -26.98
N LEU A 105 -2.19 -14.06 -26.59
CA LEU A 105 -2.62 -13.58 -25.27
C LEU A 105 -4.02 -12.91 -25.25
N TRP A 106 -4.88 -13.22 -26.22
CA TRP A 106 -6.26 -12.71 -26.31
C TRP A 106 -7.31 -13.81 -26.17
#